data_AF-A0A9E4LI84-F1
#
_entry.id   AF-A0A9E4LI84-F1
#
_cell.length_a   1.000
_cell.length_b   1.000
_cell.length_c   1.000
_cell.angle_alpha   90.00
_cell.angle_beta   90.00
_cell.angle_gamma   90.00
#
_symmetry.space_group_name_H-M   'P 1'
#
loop_
_entity.id
_entity.type
_entity.pdbx_description
1 polymer ?
#
loop_
_entity_poly.entity_id
_entity_poly.type
_entity_poly.pdbx_seq_one_letter_code
_entity_poly.pdbx_strand_id
1 'polypeptide(L)'
;MWPRHTGDFSMFRIYADANSAPADYSESNVPYKPQHYLPVSLAGTQAGDFTMVFGFPGSTDEYMPATELELMVGQWNPAKIELRTKAIELMVEAMKGDEQIKIQYASTQAGLSNSWKKWIGIGQRIEFTKAIEKKRVREEQFQKAVATNRRFDARYKTLLPNYDMLYGQWSPTVMARDYYFETCFRAMGSTYFIYRLRDLEEKLQAEGAEAEMSSALVEAAGHFKDYNDELERTLFVEMMQYYVDHVNSEMRAPELNGWNAEKALELFNDSYFTSEERFNDL
;
A
#
# COMPACT_ATOMS: atom_id res chain seq x y z
N MET A 1 -1.99 -18.66 3.19
CA MET A 1 -1.59 -19.71 4.14
C MET A 1 -1.35 -21.00 3.37
N TRP A 2 -0.51 -21.88 3.91
CA TRP A 2 -0.30 -23.25 3.45
C TRP A 2 -0.85 -24.20 4.54
N PRO A 3 -1.54 -25.31 4.22
CA PRO A 3 -1.89 -25.79 2.89
C PRO A 3 -2.84 -24.85 2.12
N ARG A 4 -2.77 -24.89 0.79
CA ARG A 4 -3.49 -23.99 -0.12
C ARG A 4 -4.25 -24.80 -1.17
N HIS A 5 -5.50 -24.46 -1.40
CA HIS A 5 -6.40 -25.12 -2.37
C HIS A 5 -7.04 -24.12 -3.34
N THR A 6 -6.34 -23.01 -3.63
CA THR A 6 -6.83 -21.92 -4.50
C THR A 6 -6.28 -22.10 -5.91
N GLY A 7 -7.15 -22.14 -6.92
CA GLY A 7 -6.79 -22.09 -8.35
C GLY A 7 -6.51 -20.66 -8.81
N ASP A 8 -5.41 -20.08 -8.33
CA ASP A 8 -5.06 -18.66 -8.54
C ASP A 8 -4.36 -18.45 -9.90
N PHE A 9 -5.14 -18.38 -10.98
CA PHE A 9 -4.64 -18.08 -12.33
C PHE A 9 -5.69 -17.33 -13.17
N SER A 10 -5.19 -16.62 -14.19
CA SER A 10 -5.99 -16.01 -15.25
C SER A 10 -5.25 -16.17 -16.57
N MET A 11 -5.98 -16.10 -17.68
CA MET A 11 -5.41 -16.28 -19.02
C MET A 11 -5.64 -15.02 -19.86
N PHE A 12 -4.56 -14.54 -20.46
CA PHE A 12 -4.57 -13.42 -21.38
C PHE A 12 -3.90 -13.83 -22.70
N ARG A 13 -4.15 -13.04 -23.75
CA ARG A 13 -3.52 -13.22 -25.06
C ARG A 13 -2.90 -11.90 -25.50
N ILE A 14 -1.62 -11.94 -25.85
CA ILE A 14 -0.91 -10.80 -26.43
C ILE A 14 -1.28 -10.69 -27.91
N TYR A 15 -1.62 -9.49 -28.35
CA TYR A 15 -1.87 -9.13 -29.74
C TYR A 15 -0.78 -8.20 -30.25
N ALA A 16 -0.55 -8.24 -31.56
CA ALA A 16 0.46 -7.45 -32.26
C ALA A 16 -0.09 -6.99 -33.62
N ASP A 17 0.59 -6.03 -34.24
CA ASP A 17 0.28 -5.63 -35.61
C ASP A 17 0.61 -6.74 -36.64
N ALA A 18 0.35 -6.48 -37.92
CA ALA A 18 0.66 -7.41 -39.00
C ALA A 18 2.15 -7.78 -39.12
N ASN A 19 3.04 -6.96 -38.55
CA ASN A 19 4.49 -7.17 -38.53
C ASN A 19 4.96 -7.87 -37.24
N SER A 20 4.04 -8.32 -36.37
CA SER A 20 4.33 -8.87 -35.05
C SER A 20 5.02 -7.88 -34.09
N ALA A 21 4.83 -6.57 -34.29
CA ALA A 21 5.32 -5.51 -33.43
C ALA A 21 4.28 -5.11 -32.36
N PRO A 22 4.72 -4.56 -31.21
CA PRO A 22 3.81 -3.97 -30.22
C PRO A 22 2.96 -2.88 -30.86
N ALA A 23 1.65 -2.92 -30.60
CA ALA A 23 0.69 -1.97 -31.16
C ALA A 23 -0.42 -1.67 -30.16
N ASP A 24 -1.02 -0.49 -30.30
CA ASP A 24 -2.26 -0.14 -29.62
C ASP A 24 -3.41 -1.06 -30.07
N TYR A 25 -4.52 -1.02 -29.33
CA TYR A 25 -5.69 -1.80 -29.67
C TYR A 25 -6.20 -1.49 -31.09
N SER A 26 -6.42 -2.54 -31.88
CA SER A 26 -7.09 -2.51 -33.17
C SER A 26 -7.80 -3.83 -33.40
N GLU A 27 -8.99 -3.78 -34.02
CA GLU A 27 -9.70 -4.98 -34.49
C GLU A 27 -8.89 -5.79 -35.51
N SER A 28 -7.93 -5.14 -36.18
CA SER A 28 -7.05 -5.77 -37.17
C SER A 28 -5.82 -6.45 -36.56
N ASN A 29 -5.56 -6.29 -35.26
CA ASN A 29 -4.43 -6.93 -34.60
C ASN A 29 -4.57 -8.45 -34.62
N VAL A 30 -3.43 -9.14 -34.72
CA VAL A 30 -3.37 -10.60 -34.76
C VAL A 30 -2.70 -11.15 -33.50
N PRO A 31 -2.97 -12.42 -33.12
CA PRO A 31 -2.29 -13.05 -31.99
C PRO A 31 -0.76 -13.03 -32.18
N TYR A 32 -0.04 -12.51 -31.18
CA TYR A 32 1.42 -12.45 -31.21
C TYR A 32 2.02 -13.86 -31.26
N LYS A 33 3.02 -14.05 -32.13
CA LYS A 33 3.78 -15.30 -32.24
C LYS A 33 5.12 -15.15 -31.52
N PRO A 34 5.26 -15.70 -30.30
CA PRO A 34 6.52 -15.57 -29.56
C PRO A 34 7.61 -16.45 -30.18
N GLN A 35 8.87 -16.08 -29.97
CA GLN A 35 10.01 -16.92 -30.37
C GLN A 35 10.05 -18.25 -29.59
N HIS A 36 9.52 -18.27 -28.36
CA HIS A 36 9.44 -19.44 -27.51
C HIS A 36 8.22 -19.35 -26.57
N TYR A 37 7.66 -20.50 -26.19
CA TYR A 37 6.65 -20.63 -25.16
C TYR A 37 6.95 -21.85 -24.28
N LEU A 38 6.56 -21.79 -23.01
CA LEU A 38 6.82 -22.86 -22.05
C LEU A 38 5.84 -24.02 -22.27
N PRO A 39 6.29 -25.26 -22.52
CA PRO A 39 5.41 -26.42 -22.56
C PRO A 39 4.88 -26.74 -21.16
N VAL A 40 3.61 -27.15 -21.08
CA VAL A 40 2.97 -27.54 -19.81
C VAL A 40 3.10 -29.05 -19.63
N SER A 41 3.76 -29.48 -18.54
CA SER A 41 3.89 -30.89 -18.19
C SER A 41 2.62 -31.42 -17.51
N LEU A 42 2.25 -32.66 -17.81
CA LEU A 42 1.15 -33.40 -17.14
C LEU A 42 1.66 -34.47 -16.16
N ALA A 43 2.97 -34.57 -15.96
CA ALA A 43 3.57 -35.62 -15.12
C ALA A 43 3.40 -35.39 -13.61
N GLY A 44 2.92 -34.21 -13.20
CA GLY A 44 2.85 -33.81 -11.80
C GLY A 44 4.22 -33.37 -11.24
N THR A 45 4.30 -33.24 -9.92
CA THR A 45 5.51 -32.85 -9.17
C THR A 45 5.70 -33.75 -7.95
N GLN A 46 6.95 -33.93 -7.51
CA GLN A 46 7.33 -34.72 -6.35
C GLN A 46 8.24 -33.92 -5.40
N ALA A 47 8.31 -34.35 -4.15
CA ALA A 47 9.20 -33.73 -3.17
C ALA A 47 10.67 -33.91 -3.59
N GLY A 48 11.40 -32.79 -3.68
CA GLY A 48 12.82 -32.78 -4.08
C GLY A 48 13.05 -32.45 -5.56
N ASP A 49 12.00 -32.31 -6.37
CA ASP A 49 12.14 -31.90 -7.77
C ASP A 49 12.79 -30.52 -7.89
N PHE A 50 13.73 -30.40 -8.83
CA PHE A 50 14.31 -29.11 -9.16
C PHE A 50 13.22 -28.17 -9.67
N THR A 51 13.15 -26.97 -9.07
CA THR A 51 12.20 -25.94 -9.45
C THR A 51 12.95 -24.65 -9.74
N MET A 52 12.70 -24.07 -10.91
CA MET A 52 13.18 -22.73 -11.28
C MET A 52 11.98 -21.80 -11.42
N VAL A 53 12.04 -20.66 -10.74
CA VAL A 53 11.04 -19.60 -10.84
C VAL A 53 11.70 -18.39 -11.50
N PHE A 54 11.12 -17.92 -12.60
CA PHE A 54 11.57 -16.73 -13.31
C PHE A 54 10.45 -15.69 -13.32
N GLY A 55 10.79 -14.43 -13.06
CA GLY A 55 9.84 -13.34 -13.02
C GLY A 55 10.51 -12.01 -12.65
N PHE A 56 9.70 -11.02 -12.34
CA PHE A 56 10.12 -9.66 -12.04
C PHE A 56 9.84 -9.34 -10.56
N PRO A 57 10.73 -9.73 -9.62
CA PRO A 57 10.52 -9.43 -8.20
C PRO A 57 10.50 -7.91 -8.00
N GLY A 58 9.50 -7.41 -7.25
CA GLY A 58 9.31 -5.97 -7.06
C GLY A 58 10.42 -5.31 -6.24
N SER A 59 10.65 -5.76 -5.01
CA SER A 59 11.71 -5.25 -4.14
C SER A 59 12.10 -6.25 -3.04
N THR A 60 13.32 -6.10 -2.52
CA THR A 60 13.86 -6.85 -1.38
C THR A 60 14.78 -5.96 -0.56
N ASP A 61 14.70 -6.03 0.77
CA ASP A 61 15.52 -5.23 1.69
C ASP A 61 16.55 -6.11 2.44
N GLU A 62 17.27 -6.97 1.72
CA GLU A 62 18.16 -7.98 2.31
C GLU A 62 19.27 -7.37 3.18
N TYR A 63 19.74 -6.17 2.83
CA TYR A 63 20.82 -5.44 3.51
C TYR A 63 20.32 -4.42 4.54
N MET A 64 19.02 -4.41 4.86
CA MET A 64 18.43 -3.59 5.92
C MET A 64 19.21 -3.78 7.25
N PRO A 65 19.59 -2.69 7.95
CA PRO A 65 20.25 -2.79 9.26
C PRO A 65 19.27 -3.34 10.31
N ALA A 66 19.79 -4.00 11.33
CA ALA A 66 19.02 -4.61 12.40
C ALA A 66 18.15 -3.59 13.14
N THR A 67 18.63 -2.35 13.30
CA THR A 67 17.85 -1.28 13.95
C THR A 67 16.60 -0.90 13.17
N GLU A 68 16.67 -0.82 11.84
CA GLU A 68 15.47 -0.62 11.02
C GLU A 68 14.53 -1.81 11.13
N LEU A 69 15.07 -3.03 11.10
CA LEU A 69 14.27 -4.25 11.22
C LEU A 69 13.52 -4.31 12.57
N GLU A 70 14.20 -3.95 13.66
CA GLU A 70 13.65 -3.84 15.01
C GLU A 70 12.52 -2.82 15.08
N LEU A 71 12.71 -1.61 14.55
CA LEU A 71 11.65 -0.59 14.49
C LEU A 71 10.49 -1.03 13.62
N MET A 72 10.76 -1.65 12.47
CA MET A 72 9.73 -2.13 11.57
C MET A 72 8.84 -3.17 12.25
N VAL A 73 9.40 -4.16 12.94
CA VAL A 73 8.58 -5.21 13.59
C VAL A 73 8.03 -4.80 14.95
N GLY A 74 8.74 -3.95 15.68
CA GLY A 74 8.40 -3.57 17.04
C GLY A 74 7.49 -2.34 17.15
N GLN A 75 7.46 -1.48 16.12
CA GLN A 75 6.72 -0.21 16.16
C GLN A 75 5.88 0.00 14.90
N TRP A 76 6.51 0.06 13.72
CA TRP A 76 5.84 0.53 12.50
C TRP A 76 4.78 -0.45 11.99
N ASN A 77 5.11 -1.74 11.86
CA ASN A 77 4.14 -2.73 11.41
C ASN A 77 3.01 -2.96 12.42
N PRO A 78 3.25 -3.08 13.73
CA PRO A 78 2.17 -3.16 14.73
C PRO A 78 1.13 -2.05 14.60
N ALA A 79 1.57 -0.79 14.49
CA ALA A 79 0.66 0.34 14.33
C ALA A 79 -0.20 0.24 13.06
N LYS A 80 0.40 -0.14 11.92
CA LYS A 80 -0.35 -0.33 10.68
C LYS A 80 -1.28 -1.55 10.72
N ILE A 81 -0.89 -2.61 11.43
CA ILE A 81 -1.72 -3.79 11.63
C ILE A 81 -2.97 -3.40 12.43
N GLU A 82 -2.81 -2.66 13.53
CA GLU A 82 -3.93 -2.22 14.37
C GLU A 82 -4.92 -1.35 13.59
N LEU A 83 -4.42 -0.31 12.92
CA LEU A 83 -5.24 0.59 12.10
C LEU A 83 -6.00 -0.17 11.01
N ARG A 84 -5.33 -1.03 10.25
CA ARG A 84 -6.00 -1.83 9.21
C ARG A 84 -6.98 -2.84 9.79
N THR A 85 -6.74 -3.35 10.99
CA THR A 85 -7.69 -4.24 11.67
C THR A 85 -9.01 -3.51 11.88
N LYS A 86 -8.95 -2.29 12.45
CA LYS A 86 -10.12 -1.45 12.67
C LYS A 86 -10.86 -1.14 11.35
N ALA A 87 -10.16 -0.70 10.31
CA ALA A 87 -10.77 -0.40 9.01
C ALA A 87 -11.43 -1.64 8.37
N ILE A 88 -10.74 -2.80 8.40
CA ILE A 88 -11.25 -4.06 7.85
C ILE A 88 -12.47 -4.54 8.62
N GLU A 89 -12.49 -4.41 9.95
CA GLU A 89 -13.64 -4.80 10.78
C GLU A 89 -14.88 -3.97 10.44
N LEU A 90 -14.75 -2.65 10.29
CA LEU A 90 -15.84 -1.76 9.87
C LEU A 90 -16.38 -2.15 8.49
N MET A 91 -15.49 -2.38 7.52
CA MET A 91 -15.89 -2.83 6.17
C MET A 91 -16.60 -4.19 6.24
N VAL A 92 -16.02 -5.17 6.95
CA VAL A 92 -16.60 -6.51 7.06
C VAL A 92 -17.97 -6.48 7.72
N GLU A 93 -18.17 -5.64 8.74
CA GLU A 93 -19.48 -5.51 9.38
C GLU A 93 -20.52 -4.94 8.42
N ALA A 94 -20.20 -3.86 7.70
CA ALA A 94 -21.09 -3.31 6.69
C ALA A 94 -21.41 -4.32 5.56
N MET A 95 -20.41 -5.11 5.13
CA MET A 95 -20.58 -6.14 4.10
C MET A 95 -21.45 -7.33 4.54
N LYS A 96 -21.61 -7.61 5.84
CA LYS A 96 -22.45 -8.73 6.30
C LYS A 96 -23.94 -8.48 6.08
N GLY A 97 -24.35 -7.22 6.17
CA GLY A 97 -25.76 -6.82 6.08
C GLY A 97 -26.25 -6.57 4.65
N ASP A 98 -25.34 -6.38 3.69
CA ASP A 98 -25.69 -5.86 2.37
C ASP A 98 -24.78 -6.41 1.25
N GLU A 99 -25.37 -7.11 0.28
CA GLU A 99 -24.65 -7.68 -0.87
C GLU A 99 -24.13 -6.60 -1.83
N GLN A 100 -24.80 -5.44 -1.92
CA GLN A 100 -24.33 -4.31 -2.71
C GLN A 100 -23.03 -3.75 -2.12
N ILE A 101 -23.01 -3.47 -0.80
CA ILE A 101 -21.80 -3.00 -0.11
C ILE A 101 -20.67 -4.03 -0.25
N LYS A 102 -21.01 -5.32 -0.15
CA LYS A 102 -20.04 -6.40 -0.37
C LYS A 102 -19.43 -6.39 -1.75
N ILE A 103 -20.20 -6.16 -2.82
CA ILE A 103 -19.65 -6.02 -4.18
C ILE A 103 -18.77 -4.78 -4.28
N GLN A 104 -19.24 -3.65 -3.75
CA GLN A 104 -18.54 -2.36 -3.78
C GLN A 104 -17.19 -2.42 -3.05
N TYR A 105 -17.13 -3.01 -1.86
CA TYR A 105 -15.94 -2.97 -0.99
C TYR A 105 -15.09 -4.25 -0.98
N ALA A 106 -15.49 -5.34 -1.67
CA ALA A 106 -14.71 -6.59 -1.68
C ALA A 106 -13.26 -6.39 -2.15
N SER A 107 -13.06 -5.60 -3.21
CA SER A 107 -11.71 -5.32 -3.74
C SER A 107 -10.86 -4.51 -2.76
N THR A 108 -11.43 -3.44 -2.20
CA THR A 108 -10.78 -2.58 -1.19
C THR A 108 -10.40 -3.36 0.05
N GLN A 109 -11.35 -4.12 0.61
CA GLN A 109 -11.14 -4.97 1.78
C GLN A 109 -10.06 -6.03 1.54
N ALA A 110 -10.06 -6.67 0.36
CA ALA A 110 -9.06 -7.65 -0.02
C ALA A 110 -7.65 -7.03 -0.17
N GLY A 111 -7.57 -5.83 -0.76
CA GLY A 111 -6.33 -5.06 -0.91
C GLY A 111 -5.71 -4.69 0.44
N LEU A 112 -6.53 -4.19 1.37
CA LEU A 112 -6.10 -3.88 2.74
C LEU A 112 -5.65 -5.15 3.47
N SER A 113 -6.45 -6.21 3.39
CA SER A 113 -6.19 -7.51 4.02
C SER A 113 -4.88 -8.14 3.55
N ASN A 114 -4.48 -7.94 2.29
CA ASN A 114 -3.27 -8.54 1.75
C ASN A 114 -2.01 -8.05 2.47
N SER A 115 -1.83 -6.72 2.58
CA SER A 115 -0.63 -6.20 3.28
C SER A 115 -0.74 -6.33 4.80
N TRP A 116 -1.96 -6.26 5.36
CA TRP A 116 -2.21 -6.57 6.77
C TRP A 116 -1.71 -7.97 7.14
N LYS A 117 -2.10 -9.00 6.37
CA LYS A 117 -1.59 -10.38 6.55
C LYS A 117 -0.08 -10.49 6.30
N LYS A 118 0.45 -9.75 5.32
CA LYS A 118 1.90 -9.70 5.04
C LYS A 118 2.67 -9.23 6.28
N TRP A 119 2.26 -8.14 6.91
CA TRP A 119 2.95 -7.58 8.07
C TRP A 119 2.90 -8.50 9.29
N ILE A 120 1.74 -9.12 9.56
CA ILE A 120 1.62 -10.15 10.59
C ILE A 120 2.60 -11.30 10.32
N GLY A 121 2.62 -11.80 9.08
CA GLY A 121 3.51 -12.89 8.68
C GLY A 121 5.00 -12.51 8.73
N ILE A 122 5.35 -11.25 8.47
CA ILE A 122 6.72 -10.74 8.62
C ILE A 122 7.14 -10.77 10.09
N GLY A 123 6.31 -10.24 10.99
CA GLY A 123 6.59 -10.25 12.43
C GLY A 123 6.81 -11.67 12.96
N GLN A 124 5.87 -12.58 12.65
CA GLN A 124 5.96 -13.99 13.03
C GLN A 124 7.21 -14.68 12.48
N ARG A 125 7.58 -14.43 11.22
CA ARG A 125 8.77 -15.04 10.61
C ARG A 125 10.07 -14.48 11.20
N ILE A 126 10.15 -13.19 11.48
CA ILE A 126 11.35 -12.58 12.06
C ILE A 126 11.60 -13.14 13.46
N GLU A 127 10.56 -13.26 14.27
CA GLU A 127 10.61 -13.90 15.58
C GLU A 127 11.02 -15.37 15.48
N PHE A 128 10.32 -16.17 14.66
CA PHE A 128 10.60 -17.60 14.49
C PHE A 128 12.04 -17.87 14.01
N THR A 129 12.55 -17.05 13.09
CA THR A 129 13.88 -17.25 12.50
C THR A 129 15.01 -16.60 13.30
N LYS A 130 14.70 -15.83 14.35
CA LYS A 130 15.67 -15.00 15.08
C LYS A 130 16.49 -14.11 14.14
N ALA A 131 15.80 -13.45 13.19
CA ALA A 131 16.44 -12.74 12.10
C ALA A 131 17.20 -11.49 12.57
N ILE A 132 16.67 -10.80 13.59
CA ILE A 132 17.31 -9.62 14.19
C ILE A 132 18.65 -10.01 14.83
N GLU A 133 18.68 -11.06 15.65
CA GLU A 133 19.88 -11.55 16.31
C GLU A 133 20.93 -11.99 15.29
N LYS A 134 20.51 -12.70 14.24
CA LYS A 134 21.40 -13.08 13.14
C LYS A 134 21.97 -11.86 12.41
N LYS A 135 21.18 -10.80 12.20
CA LYS A 135 21.67 -9.55 11.61
C LYS A 135 22.65 -8.83 12.54
N ARG A 136 22.35 -8.72 13.84
CA ARG A 136 23.27 -8.14 14.84
C ARG A 136 24.63 -8.85 14.86
N VAL A 137 24.64 -10.19 14.80
CA VAL A 137 25.89 -10.96 14.68
C VAL A 137 26.67 -10.62 13.39
N ARG A 138 25.99 -10.46 12.25
CA ARG A 138 26.64 -10.05 10.99
C ARG A 138 27.15 -8.61 11.06
N GLU A 139 26.42 -7.72 11.71
CA GLU A 139 26.81 -6.33 11.94
C GLU A 139 28.06 -6.22 12.83
N GLU A 140 28.15 -7.02 13.89
CA GLU A 140 29.36 -7.10 14.71
C GLU A 140 30.56 -7.60 13.90
N GLN A 141 30.37 -8.61 13.04
CA GLN A 141 31.42 -9.11 12.15
C GLN A 141 31.86 -8.03 11.15
N PHE A 142 30.89 -7.31 10.56
CA PHE A 142 31.15 -6.18 9.68
C PHE A 142 31.97 -5.09 10.39
N GLN A 143 31.57 -4.69 11.60
CA GLN A 143 32.25 -3.66 12.36
C GLN A 143 33.70 -4.05 12.68
N LYS A 144 33.95 -5.32 13.06
CA LYS A 144 35.30 -5.86 13.28
C LYS A 144 36.14 -5.84 12.01
N ALA A 145 35.56 -6.23 10.87
CA ALA A 145 36.24 -6.25 9.58
C ALA A 145 36.62 -4.82 9.13
N VAL A 146 35.72 -3.85 9.30
CA VAL A 146 35.94 -2.46 8.93
C VAL A 146 36.94 -1.76 9.86
N ALA A 147 36.94 -2.07 11.15
CA ALA A 147 37.89 -1.49 12.11
C ALA A 147 39.35 -1.86 11.82
N THR A 148 39.58 -3.09 11.33
CA THR A 148 40.93 -3.66 11.12
C THR A 148 41.48 -3.47 9.71
N ASN A 149 40.63 -3.17 8.73
CA ASN A 149 41.02 -3.09 7.33
C ASN A 149 41.20 -1.63 6.87
N ARG A 150 42.44 -1.26 6.53
CA ARG A 150 42.82 0.10 6.08
C ARG A 150 42.15 0.55 4.78
N ARG A 151 41.50 -0.36 4.02
CA ARG A 151 40.76 -0.02 2.80
C ARG A 151 39.44 0.70 3.08
N PHE A 152 38.90 0.59 4.29
CA PHE A 152 37.65 1.27 4.65
C PHE A 152 37.93 2.61 5.33
N ASP A 153 37.30 3.66 4.82
CA ASP A 153 37.39 5.00 5.38
C ASP A 153 36.52 5.16 6.64
N ALA A 154 36.51 6.37 7.20
CA ALA A 154 35.75 6.71 8.39
C ALA A 154 34.22 6.50 8.24
N ARG A 155 33.65 6.58 7.03
CA ARG A 155 32.20 6.46 6.80
C ARG A 155 31.70 5.06 7.10
N TYR A 156 32.47 4.03 6.74
CA TYR A 156 32.12 2.64 7.06
C TYR A 156 32.21 2.36 8.56
N LYS A 157 33.18 2.98 9.26
CA LYS A 157 33.40 2.77 10.70
C LYS A 157 32.27 3.33 11.55
N THR A 158 31.61 4.38 11.09
CA THR A 158 30.50 5.03 11.78
C THR A 158 29.13 4.65 11.22
N LEU A 159 29.06 3.79 10.20
CA LEU A 159 27.82 3.45 9.50
C LEU A 159 26.73 2.90 10.44
N LEU A 160 27.05 1.87 11.22
CA LEU A 160 26.08 1.25 12.13
C LEU A 160 25.66 2.18 13.28
N PRO A 161 26.57 2.85 14.01
CA PRO A 161 26.18 3.86 15.00
C PRO A 161 25.32 4.99 14.41
N ASN A 162 25.63 5.43 13.19
CA ASN A 162 24.83 6.45 12.51
C ASN A 162 23.43 5.92 12.18
N TYR A 163 23.30 4.67 11.74
CA TYR A 163 21.97 4.05 11.57
C TYR A 163 21.21 4.02 12.88
N ASP A 164 21.82 3.57 13.97
CA ASP A 164 21.15 3.50 15.28
C ASP A 164 20.60 4.86 15.72
N MET A 165 21.42 5.90 15.58
CA MET A 165 21.03 7.27 15.91
C MET A 165 19.94 7.80 14.96
N LEU A 166 20.14 7.70 13.64
CA LEU A 166 19.25 8.31 12.65
C LEU A 166 17.90 7.61 12.59
N TYR A 167 17.85 6.29 12.66
CA TYR A 167 16.57 5.56 12.71
C TYR A 167 15.82 5.85 14.01
N GLY A 168 16.52 5.97 15.15
CA GLY A 168 15.91 6.39 16.41
C GLY A 168 15.28 7.78 16.32
N GLN A 169 15.98 8.74 15.71
CA GLN A 169 15.48 10.10 15.50
C GLN A 169 14.34 10.17 14.48
N TRP A 170 14.40 9.34 13.43
CA TRP A 170 13.44 9.38 12.33
C TRP A 170 12.16 8.61 12.63
N SER A 171 12.18 7.62 13.55
CA SER A 171 11.03 6.76 13.84
C SER A 171 9.73 7.52 14.16
N PRO A 172 9.72 8.58 15.00
CA PRO A 172 8.50 9.35 15.25
C PRO A 172 7.89 9.98 13.99
N THR A 173 8.74 10.49 13.09
CA THR A 173 8.29 11.05 11.80
C THR A 173 7.77 9.97 10.87
N VAL A 174 8.42 8.80 10.82
CA VAL A 174 7.94 7.65 10.05
C VAL A 174 6.58 7.19 10.55
N MET A 175 6.38 7.14 11.87
CA MET A 175 5.11 6.79 12.48
C MET A 175 4.01 7.79 12.14
N ALA A 176 4.27 9.10 12.31
CA ALA A 176 3.31 10.15 11.93
C ALA A 176 2.92 10.06 10.45
N ARG A 177 3.92 9.82 9.57
CA ARG A 177 3.71 9.59 8.15
C ARG A 177 2.86 8.34 7.91
N ASP A 178 3.20 7.20 8.50
CA ASP A 178 2.49 5.94 8.30
C ASP A 178 1.04 6.03 8.79
N TYR A 179 0.78 6.68 9.93
CA TYR A 179 -0.58 6.98 10.37
C TYR A 179 -1.32 7.83 9.34
N TYR A 180 -0.72 8.94 8.88
CA TYR A 180 -1.33 9.79 7.86
C TYR A 180 -1.66 9.02 6.58
N PHE A 181 -0.74 8.19 6.07
CA PHE A 181 -1.00 7.43 4.86
C PHE A 181 -2.07 6.37 5.04
N GLU A 182 -2.03 5.62 6.14
CA GLU A 182 -2.95 4.51 6.36
C GLU A 182 -4.37 5.00 6.67
N THR A 183 -4.53 6.12 7.40
CA THR A 183 -5.84 6.73 7.61
C THR A 183 -6.30 7.49 6.36
N CYS A 184 -5.58 8.52 5.94
CA CYS A 184 -6.05 9.49 4.95
C CYS A 184 -6.02 8.98 3.49
N PHE A 185 -5.30 7.91 3.15
CA PHE A 185 -5.21 7.45 1.75
C PHE A 185 -5.51 5.98 1.51
N ARG A 186 -5.48 5.12 2.54
CA ARG A 186 -5.65 3.67 2.35
C ARG A 186 -6.99 3.18 2.84
N ALA A 187 -7.41 3.58 4.03
CA ALA A 187 -8.61 3.07 4.67
C ALA A 187 -9.90 3.67 4.09
N MET A 188 -9.83 4.86 3.47
CA MET A 188 -10.99 5.64 3.03
C MET A 188 -10.90 5.94 1.53
N GLY A 189 -11.96 5.63 0.79
CA GLY A 189 -12.01 5.88 -0.65
C GLY A 189 -12.15 7.38 -0.94
N SER A 190 -13.00 8.07 -0.20
CA SER A 190 -13.31 9.49 -0.36
C SER A 190 -12.09 10.40 -0.22
N THR A 191 -11.28 10.21 0.82
CA THR A 191 -10.07 11.02 1.04
C THR A 191 -8.98 10.72 0.01
N TYR A 192 -8.87 9.48 -0.46
CA TYR A 192 -7.97 9.13 -1.56
C TYR A 192 -8.41 9.77 -2.88
N PHE A 193 -9.72 9.80 -3.15
CA PHE A 193 -10.28 10.49 -4.31
C PHE A 193 -9.99 12.00 -4.28
N ILE A 194 -10.25 12.66 -3.15
CA ILE A 194 -9.90 14.08 -2.94
C ILE A 194 -8.40 14.32 -3.20
N TYR A 195 -7.53 13.46 -2.66
CA TYR A 195 -6.09 13.59 -2.85
C TYR A 195 -5.63 13.52 -4.29
N ARG A 196 -6.24 12.66 -5.12
CA ARG A 196 -5.92 12.54 -6.54
C ARG A 196 -6.34 13.79 -7.33
N LEU A 197 -7.37 14.48 -6.88
CA LEU A 197 -7.89 15.69 -7.50
C LEU A 197 -7.38 17.00 -6.87
N ARG A 198 -6.47 16.94 -5.89
CA ARG A 198 -6.00 18.14 -5.16
C ARG A 198 -5.38 19.24 -6.04
N ASP A 199 -4.81 18.85 -7.18
CA ASP A 199 -4.14 19.77 -8.12
C ASP A 199 -5.06 20.08 -9.33
N LEU A 200 -6.34 19.66 -9.29
CA LEU A 200 -7.27 19.79 -10.42
C LEU A 200 -7.52 21.26 -10.79
N GLU A 201 -7.69 22.14 -9.79
CA GLU A 201 -7.90 23.56 -10.05
C GLU A 201 -6.75 24.17 -10.86
N GLU A 202 -5.50 23.92 -10.46
CA GLU A 202 -4.32 24.39 -11.18
C GLU A 202 -4.25 23.80 -12.60
N LYS A 203 -4.54 22.50 -12.74
CA LYS A 203 -4.55 21.81 -14.03
C LYS A 203 -5.61 22.34 -14.99
N LEU A 204 -6.77 22.72 -14.49
CA LEU A 204 -7.84 23.30 -15.31
C LEU A 204 -7.52 24.72 -15.79
N GLN A 205 -6.54 25.40 -15.19
CA GLN A 205 -6.05 26.70 -15.64
C GLN A 205 -4.92 26.57 -16.68
N ALA A 206 -4.40 25.36 -16.90
CA ALA A 206 -3.32 25.09 -17.85
C ALA A 206 -3.84 24.70 -19.25
N GLU A 207 -2.94 24.66 -20.24
CA GLU A 207 -3.25 24.07 -21.55
C GLU A 207 -3.63 22.58 -21.39
N GLY A 208 -4.67 22.15 -22.10
CA GLY A 208 -5.18 20.77 -21.99
C GLY A 208 -6.25 20.53 -20.93
N ALA A 209 -6.81 21.60 -20.35
CA ALA A 209 -7.87 21.54 -19.32
C ALA A 209 -9.05 20.60 -19.67
N GLU A 210 -9.48 20.54 -20.93
CA GLU A 210 -10.56 19.63 -21.36
C GLU A 210 -10.23 18.14 -21.13
N ALA A 211 -8.98 17.75 -21.35
CA ALA A 211 -8.51 16.39 -21.13
C ALA A 211 -8.41 16.06 -19.63
N GLU A 212 -7.92 17.02 -18.82
CA GLU A 212 -7.86 16.89 -17.36
C GLU A 212 -9.26 16.80 -16.75
N MET A 213 -10.20 17.64 -17.20
CA MET A 213 -11.61 17.57 -16.80
C MET A 213 -12.23 16.21 -17.15
N SER A 214 -12.01 15.74 -18.39
CA SER A 214 -12.51 14.44 -18.83
C SER A 214 -11.93 13.30 -17.98
N SER A 215 -10.65 13.36 -17.65
CA SER A 215 -9.99 12.39 -16.76
C SER A 215 -10.58 12.43 -15.34
N ALA A 216 -10.85 13.61 -14.80
CA ALA A 216 -11.44 13.77 -13.47
C ALA A 216 -12.86 13.18 -13.40
N LEU A 217 -13.69 13.39 -14.43
CA LEU A 217 -15.03 12.81 -14.52
C LEU A 217 -15.00 11.28 -14.63
N VAL A 218 -14.07 10.72 -15.41
CA VAL A 218 -13.88 9.25 -15.48
C VAL A 218 -13.45 8.69 -14.11
N GLU A 219 -12.57 9.41 -13.42
CA GLU A 219 -12.14 9.03 -12.08
C GLU A 219 -13.29 9.08 -11.07
N ALA A 220 -14.11 10.13 -11.11
CA ALA A 220 -15.28 10.31 -10.26
C ALA A 220 -16.31 9.20 -10.48
N ALA A 221 -16.64 8.89 -11.74
CA ALA A 221 -17.56 7.79 -12.06
C ALA A 221 -17.04 6.44 -11.53
N GLY A 222 -15.73 6.20 -11.62
CA GLY A 222 -15.11 5.01 -11.04
C GLY A 222 -15.18 4.99 -9.51
N HIS A 223 -14.96 6.13 -8.85
CA HIS A 223 -15.05 6.26 -7.40
C HIS A 223 -16.48 6.05 -6.89
N PHE A 224 -17.44 6.80 -7.42
CA PHE A 224 -18.83 6.81 -6.94
C PHE A 224 -19.58 5.50 -7.24
N LYS A 225 -19.16 4.74 -8.26
CA LYS A 225 -19.69 3.39 -8.52
C LYS A 225 -19.55 2.47 -7.29
N ASP A 226 -18.40 2.50 -6.63
CA ASP A 226 -18.10 1.65 -5.49
C ASP A 226 -18.28 2.37 -4.13
N TYR A 227 -18.72 3.63 -4.16
CA TYR A 227 -18.90 4.46 -2.97
C TYR A 227 -20.14 4.06 -2.17
N ASN A 228 -20.01 4.02 -0.85
CA ASN A 228 -21.13 3.90 0.08
C ASN A 228 -21.03 4.99 1.16
N ASP A 229 -22.01 5.90 1.17
CA ASP A 229 -21.98 7.11 2.01
C ASP A 229 -21.90 6.79 3.51
N GLU A 230 -22.71 5.86 3.99
CA GLU A 230 -22.76 5.50 5.42
C GLU A 230 -21.46 4.85 5.90
N LEU A 231 -20.90 3.93 5.11
CA LEU A 231 -19.62 3.30 5.40
C LEU A 231 -18.47 4.30 5.33
N GLU A 232 -18.42 5.18 4.32
CA GLU A 232 -17.36 6.19 4.20
C GLU A 232 -17.41 7.20 5.35
N ARG A 233 -18.59 7.61 5.82
CA ARG A 233 -18.73 8.45 7.02
C ARG A 233 -18.16 7.78 8.26
N THR A 234 -18.49 6.51 8.44
CA THR A 234 -18.04 5.73 9.59
C THR A 234 -16.52 5.56 9.54
N LEU A 235 -15.97 5.18 8.39
CA LEU A 235 -14.52 5.11 8.17
C LEU A 235 -13.86 6.47 8.41
N PHE A 236 -14.45 7.57 7.93
CA PHE A 236 -13.92 8.92 8.11
C PHE A 236 -13.81 9.34 9.56
N VAL A 237 -14.89 9.19 10.32
CA VAL A 237 -14.89 9.51 11.76
C VAL A 237 -13.87 8.64 12.49
N GLU A 238 -13.91 7.32 12.28
CA GLU A 238 -13.12 6.36 13.05
C GLU A 238 -11.63 6.39 12.73
N MET A 239 -11.26 6.60 11.46
CA MET A 239 -9.86 6.64 11.02
C MET A 239 -9.22 7.98 11.34
N MET A 240 -9.93 9.10 11.15
CA MET A 240 -9.38 10.41 11.48
C MET A 240 -9.27 10.62 13.00
N GLN A 241 -10.21 10.09 13.79
CA GLN A 241 -10.05 10.08 15.25
C GLN A 241 -8.82 9.28 15.65
N TYR A 242 -8.62 8.09 15.06
CA TYR A 242 -7.44 7.28 15.32
C TYR A 242 -6.13 8.01 14.97
N TYR A 243 -6.08 8.72 13.83
CA TYR A 243 -4.95 9.56 13.46
C TYR A 243 -4.66 10.63 14.53
N VAL A 244 -5.71 11.31 15.01
CA VAL A 244 -5.58 12.37 16.01
C VAL A 244 -5.18 11.82 17.38
N ASP A 245 -5.60 10.61 17.75
CA ASP A 245 -5.23 10.03 19.04
C ASP A 245 -3.75 9.60 19.07
N HIS A 246 -3.16 9.28 17.91
CA HIS A 246 -1.82 8.67 17.83
C HIS A 246 -0.73 9.58 17.23
N VAL A 247 -1.09 10.67 16.56
CA VAL A 247 -0.12 11.62 15.99
C VAL A 247 -0.07 12.89 16.84
N ASN A 248 1.14 13.21 17.31
CA ASN A 248 1.42 14.41 18.09
C ASN A 248 0.88 15.66 17.38
N SER A 249 0.27 16.58 18.12
CA SER A 249 -0.28 17.84 17.63
C SER A 249 0.72 18.72 16.88
N GLU A 250 2.02 18.60 17.18
CA GLU A 250 3.11 19.31 16.49
C GLU A 250 3.47 18.68 15.13
N MET A 251 3.06 17.43 14.87
CA MET A 251 3.36 16.66 13.65
C MET A 251 2.15 16.51 12.73
N ARG A 252 1.05 17.21 13.00
CA ARG A 252 -0.17 17.21 12.18
C ARG A 252 -0.66 18.62 11.90
N ALA A 253 -1.57 18.74 10.94
CA ALA A 253 -2.21 20.01 10.61
C ALA A 253 -2.92 20.62 11.85
N PRO A 254 -2.69 21.91 12.18
CA PRO A 254 -3.28 22.55 13.35
C PRO A 254 -4.81 22.44 13.42
N GLU A 255 -5.47 22.41 12.27
CA GLU A 255 -6.93 22.28 12.10
C GLU A 255 -7.46 20.97 12.69
N LEU A 256 -6.61 19.94 12.81
CA LEU A 256 -6.94 18.64 13.39
C LEU A 256 -6.77 18.60 14.92
N ASN A 257 -6.24 19.65 15.55
CA ASN A 257 -6.00 19.65 17.01
C ASN A 257 -7.29 19.72 17.85
N GLY A 258 -8.41 20.15 17.26
CA GLY A 258 -9.74 20.13 17.86
C GLY A 258 -10.67 19.12 17.18
N TRP A 259 -10.13 18.03 16.61
CA TRP A 259 -10.92 17.02 15.93
C TRP A 259 -11.89 16.31 16.87
N ASN A 260 -13.11 16.09 16.39
CA ASN A 260 -14.12 15.27 17.02
C ASN A 260 -15.09 14.75 15.93
N ALA A 261 -16.01 13.86 16.31
CA ALA A 261 -16.97 13.29 15.38
C ALA A 261 -17.91 14.33 14.74
N GLU A 262 -18.27 15.41 15.45
CA GLU A 262 -19.14 16.47 14.93
C GLU A 262 -18.45 17.22 13.79
N LYS A 263 -17.21 17.67 14.00
CA LYS A 263 -16.39 18.33 12.98
C LYS A 263 -16.11 17.41 11.78
N ALA A 264 -15.91 16.12 12.04
CA ALA A 264 -15.74 15.13 10.98
C ALA A 264 -16.98 15.07 10.08
N LEU A 265 -18.17 14.98 10.69
CA LEU A 265 -19.44 14.90 9.95
C LEU A 265 -19.78 16.20 9.24
N GLU A 266 -19.47 17.36 9.83
CA GLU A 266 -19.60 18.68 9.19
C GLU A 266 -18.79 18.73 7.88
N LEU A 267 -17.48 18.44 7.95
CA LEU A 267 -16.61 18.40 6.77
C LEU A 267 -17.08 17.41 5.71
N PHE A 268 -17.57 16.26 6.14
CA PHE A 268 -18.05 15.23 5.23
C PHE A 268 -19.35 15.64 4.52
N ASN A 269 -20.28 16.31 5.23
CA ASN A 269 -21.55 16.77 4.70
C ASN A 269 -21.41 17.87 3.65
N ASP A 270 -20.50 18.82 3.91
CA ASP A 270 -20.36 20.01 3.07
C ASP A 270 -19.42 19.78 1.87
N SER A 271 -18.75 18.63 1.83
CA SER A 271 -17.81 18.29 0.76
C SER A 271 -18.51 17.99 -0.57
N TYR A 272 -18.01 18.61 -1.63
CA TYR A 272 -18.39 18.27 -3.00
C TYR A 272 -17.88 16.89 -3.44
N PHE A 273 -16.91 16.30 -2.74
CA PHE A 273 -16.27 15.03 -3.10
C PHE A 273 -16.91 13.81 -2.45
N THR A 274 -17.96 14.00 -1.63
CA THR A 274 -18.70 12.93 -0.93
C THR A 274 -20.07 12.68 -1.54
N SER A 275 -20.38 13.30 -2.69
CA SER A 275 -21.62 13.11 -3.44
C SER A 275 -21.34 13.31 -4.92
N GLU A 276 -21.76 12.36 -5.75
CA GLU A 276 -21.62 12.45 -7.20
C GLU A 276 -22.41 13.64 -7.78
N GLU A 277 -23.61 13.92 -7.24
CA GLU A 277 -24.42 15.07 -7.63
C GLU A 277 -23.68 16.37 -7.35
N ARG A 278 -23.19 16.57 -6.11
CA ARG A 278 -22.40 17.77 -5.79
C ARG A 278 -21.12 17.85 -6.62
N PHE A 279 -20.41 16.73 -6.80
CA PHE A 279 -19.19 16.72 -7.59
C PHE A 279 -19.42 17.15 -9.04
N ASN A 280 -20.56 16.78 -9.63
CA ASN A 280 -20.89 17.17 -11.00
C ASN A 280 -21.36 18.63 -11.13
N ASP A 281 -21.70 19.29 -10.01
CA ASP A 281 -22.07 20.71 -9.96
C ASP A 281 -20.86 21.66 -9.83
N LEU A 282 -19.65 21.12 -9.60
CA LEU A 282 -18.37 21.87 -9.54
C LEU A 282 -17.95 22.42 -10.91
#